data_AF-A0A537ZSM8-F1
#
_entry.id   AF-A0A537ZSM8-F1
#
_cell.length_a   1.000
_cell.length_b   1.000
_cell.length_c   1.000
_cell.angle_alpha   90.00
_cell.angle_beta   90.00
_cell.angle_gamma   90.00
#
_symmetry.space_group_name_H-M   'P 1'
#
loop_
_entity.id
_entity.type
_entity.pdbx_description
1 polymer ?
#
loop_
_entity_poly.entity_id
_entity_poly.type
_entity_poly.pdbx_seq_one_letter_code
_entity_poly.pdbx_strand_id
1 'polypeptide(L)'
;MAATLQARIGDTVKLVPKPGAKPRPYKVSGVGLITAPDQVFQPLNPAVGPAPAQPPENAAIMELGTFKRTLARDLPPVTASSALSNSQPGAQKGVQWEVQAQLDPVPLEAGSPSAALKLADQTRLRVERSVPGRVQFVDNLSDSLNTAAGDSLYAQTLYIMLAVPGALIALGVDYLAALGASGRERRELALLRARGARRRDLITLAVVESAAIGALAGLVGAAVGLAAVQLLVAGGAHLTTGRVIVTALASVALGIVGSAAARLGATASVIRRSVAEGRRSAVRDRPPVWQRYYLDLVALALSGLVYWLTVRTGFSAVINPDSNPTLSLSVYMFLGPALLWIGATLLLVRLRGRALTWVAARGARTDRGSQTAFLLASAGRRGAAINRGLVVVGLLLAFGVSLAVFSATYDQQAQVDAQLTLGADVTVAAPPGTTAKANLPAKVAAVPGVTATSALDHS
;
A
#
# COMPACT_ATOMS: atom_id res chain seq x y z
N MET A 1 -18.42 0.25 37.19
CA MET A 1 -18.75 1.16 38.31
C MET A 1 -17.75 2.30 38.27
N ALA A 2 -18.21 3.55 38.12
CA ALA A 2 -17.33 4.72 38.09
C ALA A 2 -16.72 4.96 39.48
N ALA A 3 -15.55 4.37 39.74
CA ALA A 3 -14.97 4.32 41.09
C ALA A 3 -14.58 5.70 41.66
N THR A 4 -14.33 6.70 40.82
CA THR A 4 -13.88 8.04 41.25
C THR A 4 -14.99 9.04 41.54
N LEU A 5 -16.17 8.90 40.91
CA LEU A 5 -17.26 9.88 41.06
C LEU A 5 -18.25 9.52 42.17
N GLN A 6 -18.30 8.25 42.59
CA GLN A 6 -19.20 7.69 43.62
C GLN A 6 -20.70 8.05 43.47
N ALA A 7 -21.11 8.59 42.32
CA ALA A 7 -22.47 9.01 42.03
C ALA A 7 -23.21 7.94 41.24
N ARG A 8 -24.49 7.77 41.54
CA ARG A 8 -25.43 6.89 40.84
C ARG A 8 -26.50 7.70 40.12
N ILE A 9 -27.15 7.08 39.15
CA ILE A 9 -28.31 7.66 38.47
C ILE A 9 -29.39 7.92 39.53
N GLY A 10 -29.89 9.16 39.59
CA GLY A 10 -30.86 9.61 40.58
C GLY A 10 -30.27 10.29 41.82
N ASP A 11 -28.95 10.20 42.04
CA ASP A 11 -28.30 10.91 43.14
C ASP A 11 -28.35 12.42 42.92
N THR A 12 -28.32 13.16 44.03
CA THR A 12 -28.32 14.63 44.02
C THR A 12 -26.94 15.16 44.34
N VAL A 13 -26.28 15.78 43.36
CA VAL A 13 -24.97 16.42 43.51
C VAL A 13 -25.18 17.92 43.74
N LYS A 14 -24.47 18.48 44.73
CA LYS A 14 -24.51 19.92 45.01
C LYS A 14 -23.37 20.61 44.26
N LEU A 15 -23.70 21.52 43.34
CA LEU A 15 -22.71 22.31 42.60
C LEU A 15 -22.71 23.77 43.07
N VAL A 16 -21.52 24.33 43.18
CA VAL A 16 -21.30 25.76 43.50
C VAL A 16 -20.85 26.46 42.21
N PRO A 17 -21.75 27.20 41.52
CA PRO A 17 -21.47 27.71 40.18
C PRO A 17 -20.47 28.88 40.14
N LYS A 18 -20.37 29.67 41.23
CA LYS A 18 -19.38 30.74 41.40
C LYS A 18 -18.84 30.72 42.83
N PRO A 19 -17.58 31.12 43.05
CA PRO A 19 -17.06 31.35 44.40
C PRO A 19 -18.00 32.26 45.19
N GLY A 20 -18.46 31.81 46.37
CA GLY A 20 -19.40 32.54 47.22
C GLY A 20 -20.90 32.31 46.93
N ALA A 21 -21.26 31.54 45.90
CA ALA A 21 -22.66 31.16 45.64
C ALA A 21 -23.13 30.02 46.58
N LYS A 22 -24.43 30.01 46.93
CA LYS A 22 -25.02 28.89 47.66
C LYS A 22 -25.00 27.61 46.81
N PRO A 23 -24.61 26.44 47.37
CA PRO A 23 -24.65 25.18 46.64
C PRO A 23 -26.06 24.86 46.16
N ARG A 24 -26.23 24.56 44.87
CA ARG A 24 -27.52 24.18 44.28
C ARG A 24 -27.55 22.67 44.01
N PRO A 25 -28.63 21.95 44.40
CA PRO A 25 -28.77 20.53 44.16
C PRO A 25 -29.16 20.24 42.69
N TYR A 26 -28.50 19.27 42.07
CA TYR A 26 -28.80 18.78 40.72
C TYR A 26 -28.90 17.25 40.73
N LYS A 27 -29.91 16.72 40.04
CA LYS A 27 -30.05 15.27 39.87
C LYS A 27 -29.14 14.77 38.76
N VAL A 28 -28.40 13.70 39.04
CA VAL A 28 -27.62 12.96 38.05
C VAL A 28 -28.57 12.15 37.19
N SER A 29 -28.65 12.50 35.91
CA SER A 29 -29.54 11.85 34.93
C SER A 29 -28.89 10.59 34.33
N GLY A 30 -27.56 10.52 34.33
CA GLY A 30 -26.79 9.39 33.83
C GLY A 30 -25.37 9.40 34.38
N VAL A 31 -24.68 8.25 34.29
CA VAL A 31 -23.25 8.15 34.57
C VAL A 31 -22.62 7.40 33.40
N GLY A 32 -21.61 8.00 32.77
CA GLY A 32 -20.95 7.46 31.58
C GLY A 32 -19.44 7.35 31.77
N LEU A 33 -18.85 6.37 31.09
CA LEU A 33 -17.41 6.27 30.90
C LEU A 33 -17.08 6.90 29.54
N ILE A 34 -16.19 7.88 29.53
CA ILE A 34 -15.65 8.51 28.34
C ILE A 34 -14.43 7.70 27.91
N THR A 35 -14.51 7.05 26.75
CA THR A 35 -13.46 6.15 26.26
C THR A 35 -12.29 6.88 25.59
N ALA A 36 -12.49 8.12 25.15
CA ALA A 36 -11.46 8.99 24.56
C ALA A 36 -11.48 10.35 25.26
N PRO A 37 -11.10 10.43 26.55
CA PRO A 37 -11.23 11.64 27.34
C PRO A 37 -10.34 12.77 26.80
N ASP A 38 -9.19 12.46 26.20
CA ASP A 38 -8.31 13.45 25.57
C ASP A 38 -9.00 14.19 24.42
N GLN A 39 -9.78 13.50 23.59
CA GLN A 39 -10.51 14.13 22.47
C GLN A 39 -11.70 14.97 22.93
N VAL A 40 -12.34 14.59 24.04
CA VAL A 40 -13.51 15.31 24.59
C VAL A 40 -13.09 16.56 25.38
N PHE A 41 -11.93 16.54 26.01
CA PHE A 41 -11.42 17.65 26.83
C PHE A 41 -10.25 18.40 26.16
N GLN A 42 -10.05 18.20 24.87
CA GLN A 42 -9.01 18.91 24.11
C GLN A 42 -9.28 20.42 24.05
N PRO A 43 -8.21 21.24 24.02
CA PRO A 43 -8.36 22.68 23.88
C PRO A 43 -8.83 23.03 22.46
N LEU A 44 -10.03 23.62 22.34
CA LEU A 44 -10.54 24.19 21.08
C LEU A 44 -9.77 25.46 20.67
N ASN A 45 -9.12 26.11 21.63
CA ASN A 45 -8.32 27.31 21.44
C ASN A 45 -6.86 27.03 21.79
N PRO A 46 -5.91 27.12 20.84
CA PRO A 46 -4.49 26.98 21.12
C PRO A 46 -3.98 27.95 22.19
N ALA A 47 -4.61 29.12 22.32
CA ALA A 47 -4.24 30.13 23.32
C ALA A 47 -4.61 29.73 24.76
N VAL A 48 -5.48 28.73 24.96
CA VAL A 48 -5.87 28.24 26.29
C VAL A 48 -4.83 27.26 26.87
N GLY A 49 -3.80 26.90 26.10
CA GLY A 49 -2.73 26.00 26.55
C GLY A 49 -3.06 24.52 26.32
N PRO A 50 -2.19 23.60 26.77
CA PRO A 50 -2.33 22.17 26.50
C PRO A 50 -3.57 21.57 27.19
N ALA A 51 -4.01 20.41 26.69
CA ALA A 51 -5.06 19.61 27.31
C ALA A 51 -4.70 19.25 28.77
N PRO A 52 -5.68 18.97 29.64
CA PRO A 52 -5.42 18.48 30.98
C PRO A 52 -4.57 17.21 30.94
N ALA A 53 -3.57 17.07 31.83
CA ALA A 53 -2.68 15.89 31.81
C ALA A 53 -3.38 14.59 32.21
N GLN A 54 -4.53 14.67 32.87
CA GLN A 54 -5.40 13.55 33.24
C GLN A 54 -6.87 13.99 33.10
N PRO A 55 -7.45 13.92 31.90
CA PRO A 55 -8.84 14.26 31.72
C PRO A 55 -9.74 13.23 32.41
N PRO A 56 -10.92 13.65 32.92
CA PRO A 56 -11.80 12.76 33.66
C PRO A 56 -12.46 11.72 32.73
N GLU A 57 -12.21 10.45 33.01
CA GLU A 57 -12.84 9.32 32.28
C GLU A 57 -14.28 9.06 32.73
N ASN A 58 -14.63 9.38 33.98
CA ASN A 58 -15.97 9.22 34.50
C ASN A 58 -16.72 10.54 34.44
N ALA A 59 -17.93 10.53 33.88
CA ALA A 59 -18.77 11.73 33.77
C ALA A 59 -20.17 11.49 34.35
N ALA A 60 -20.62 12.43 35.18
CA ALA A 60 -22.03 12.54 35.55
C ALA A 60 -22.76 13.38 34.49
N ILE A 61 -23.87 12.85 33.99
CA ILE A 61 -24.64 13.42 32.89
C ILE A 61 -25.89 14.11 33.47
N MET A 62 -26.19 15.29 32.96
CA MET A 62 -27.42 16.02 33.25
C MET A 62 -28.15 16.39 31.96
N GLU A 63 -29.48 16.55 32.04
CA GLU A 63 -30.27 16.99 30.90
C GLU A 63 -29.87 18.40 30.43
N LEU A 64 -29.66 18.56 29.13
CA LEU A 64 -29.25 19.84 28.52
C LEU A 64 -30.25 20.98 28.80
N GLY A 65 -31.56 20.68 28.83
CA GLY A 65 -32.61 21.65 29.14
C GLY A 65 -32.53 22.17 30.58
N THR A 66 -32.09 21.33 31.52
CA THR A 66 -31.85 21.72 32.91
C THR A 66 -30.59 22.58 32.99
N PHE A 67 -29.48 22.14 32.40
CA PHE A 67 -28.23 22.91 32.35
C PHE A 67 -28.43 24.33 31.79
N LYS A 68 -29.12 24.47 30.64
CA LYS A 68 -29.39 25.76 29.99
C LYS A 68 -30.22 26.71 30.84
N ARG A 69 -31.20 26.19 31.60
CA ARG A 69 -32.12 27.01 32.41
C ARG A 69 -31.50 27.44 33.74
N THR A 70 -30.67 26.60 34.36
CA THR A 70 -30.27 26.80 35.77
C THR A 70 -28.78 27.07 35.99
N LEU A 71 -27.89 26.47 35.20
CA LEU A 71 -26.44 26.47 35.46
C LEU A 71 -25.67 27.33 34.46
N ALA A 72 -26.04 27.29 33.18
CA ALA A 72 -25.29 27.92 32.09
C ALA A 72 -25.07 29.43 32.25
N ARG A 73 -26.03 30.17 32.84
CA ARG A 73 -25.92 31.63 33.06
C ARG A 73 -24.97 32.01 34.19
N ASP A 74 -24.74 31.08 35.12
CA ASP A 74 -23.98 31.33 36.34
C ASP A 74 -22.54 30.80 36.25
N LEU A 75 -22.14 30.14 35.16
CA LEU A 75 -20.80 29.59 35.02
C LEU A 75 -19.91 30.57 34.22
N PRO A 76 -18.71 30.93 34.72
CA PRO A 76 -17.76 31.71 33.92
C PRO A 76 -17.18 30.85 32.77
N PRO A 77 -16.86 31.43 31.61
CA PRO A 77 -16.14 30.71 30.56
C PRO A 77 -14.73 30.35 31.04
N VAL A 78 -14.16 29.28 30.49
CA VAL A 78 -12.75 28.94 30.73
C VAL A 78 -11.89 30.06 30.15
N THR A 79 -11.08 30.71 31.00
CA THR A 79 -10.10 31.72 30.58
C THR A 79 -8.73 31.07 30.42
N ALA A 80 -7.98 31.45 29.38
CA ALA A 80 -6.60 31.02 29.19
C ALA A 80 -5.75 31.34 30.42
N SER A 81 -5.21 30.32 31.07
CA SER A 81 -4.22 30.44 32.15
C SER A 81 -2.86 29.92 31.66
N SER A 82 -1.77 30.11 32.43
CA SER A 82 -0.43 29.69 31.99
C SER A 82 -0.38 28.19 31.68
N ALA A 83 0.37 27.80 30.64
CA ALA A 83 0.42 26.42 30.14
C ALA A 83 0.78 25.37 31.21
N LEU A 84 1.57 25.75 32.22
CA LEU A 84 1.96 24.90 33.35
C LEU A 84 0.85 24.73 34.41
N SER A 85 -0.11 25.65 34.45
CA SER A 85 -1.23 25.58 35.40
C SER A 85 -2.34 24.68 34.86
N ASN A 86 -2.63 24.70 33.56
CA ASN A 86 -3.76 23.95 32.97
C ASN A 86 -3.57 22.43 32.95
N SER A 87 -2.34 21.93 33.17
CA SER A 87 -2.07 20.49 33.24
C SER A 87 -2.45 19.86 34.60
N GLN A 88 -2.69 20.66 35.64
CA GLN A 88 -3.10 20.15 36.96
C GLN A 88 -4.63 19.95 37.07
N PRO A 89 -5.10 18.83 37.63
CA PRO A 89 -6.51 18.61 37.92
C PRO A 89 -7.11 19.75 38.76
N GLY A 90 -8.18 20.38 38.26
CA GLY A 90 -8.88 21.49 38.95
C GLY A 90 -8.30 22.89 38.74
N ALA A 91 -7.24 23.04 37.94
CA ALA A 91 -6.66 24.34 37.63
C ALA A 91 -7.46 25.13 36.57
N GLN A 92 -8.07 24.43 35.61
CA GLN A 92 -9.04 25.05 34.71
C GLN A 92 -10.35 25.30 35.46
N LYS A 93 -10.66 26.57 35.69
CA LYS A 93 -11.93 27.02 36.30
C LYS A 93 -12.79 27.67 35.22
N GLY A 94 -14.02 27.17 35.08
CA GLY A 94 -14.98 27.68 34.13
C GLY A 94 -15.66 26.56 33.37
N VAL A 95 -16.48 26.92 32.38
CA VAL A 95 -17.18 25.96 31.52
C VAL A 95 -16.89 26.25 30.06
N GLN A 96 -16.47 25.20 29.37
CA GLN A 96 -16.36 25.14 27.93
C GLN A 96 -17.62 24.47 27.42
N TRP A 97 -18.35 25.16 26.54
CA TRP A 97 -19.55 24.61 25.93
C TRP A 97 -19.24 24.20 24.50
N GLU A 98 -19.55 22.96 24.17
CA GLU A 98 -19.24 22.35 22.88
C GLU A 98 -20.49 21.72 22.28
N VAL A 99 -20.53 21.70 20.95
CA VAL A 99 -21.49 20.91 20.19
C VAL A 99 -20.72 19.88 19.41
N GLN A 100 -20.88 18.61 19.78
CA GLN A 100 -20.30 17.50 19.04
C GLN A 100 -21.27 17.10 17.94
N ALA A 101 -20.87 17.31 16.69
CA ALA A 101 -21.62 16.89 15.51
C ALA A 101 -21.04 15.58 14.98
N GLN A 102 -21.90 14.58 14.82
CA GLN A 102 -21.54 13.32 14.16
C GLN A 102 -22.02 13.39 12.71
N LEU A 103 -21.12 13.10 11.78
CA LEU A 103 -21.48 12.99 10.37
C LEU A 103 -22.10 11.62 10.08
N ASP A 104 -23.01 11.57 9.12
CA ASP A 104 -23.59 10.32 8.64
C ASP A 104 -22.47 9.42 8.07
N PRO A 105 -22.28 8.19 8.58
CA PRO A 105 -21.23 7.29 8.13
C PRO A 105 -21.47 6.77 6.70
N VAL A 106 -22.72 6.66 6.25
CA VAL A 106 -23.05 6.06 4.94
C VAL A 106 -22.34 6.74 3.75
N PRO A 107 -22.39 8.07 3.59
CA PRO A 107 -21.67 8.75 2.51
C PRO A 107 -20.14 8.76 2.70
N LEU A 108 -19.65 8.63 3.93
CA LEU A 108 -18.21 8.58 4.22
C LEU A 108 -17.62 7.22 3.82
N GLU A 109 -18.33 6.13 4.08
CA GLU A 109 -17.91 4.76 3.78
C GLU A 109 -18.02 4.40 2.29
N ALA A 110 -18.89 5.06 1.53
CA ALA A 110 -19.08 4.80 0.11
C ALA A 110 -17.86 5.19 -0.77
N GLY A 111 -16.95 6.01 -0.25
CA GLY A 111 -15.86 6.65 -0.98
C GLY A 111 -14.47 6.02 -0.81
N SER A 112 -13.44 6.75 -1.24
CA SER A 112 -12.07 6.56 -0.76
C SER A 112 -11.86 7.41 0.50
N PRO A 113 -10.88 7.10 1.37
CA PRO A 113 -10.55 7.96 2.53
C PRO A 113 -10.30 9.43 2.13
N SER A 114 -9.68 9.66 0.97
CA SER A 114 -9.50 11.00 0.40
C SER A 114 -10.79 11.70 -0.04
N ALA A 115 -11.82 10.94 -0.46
CA ALA A 115 -13.13 11.50 -0.76
C ALA A 115 -13.91 11.80 0.53
N ALA A 116 -13.80 10.94 1.54
CA ALA A 116 -14.36 11.15 2.86
C ALA A 116 -13.77 12.41 3.53
N LEU A 117 -12.45 12.59 3.44
CA LEU A 117 -11.75 13.79 3.94
C LEU A 117 -12.32 15.07 3.31
N LYS A 118 -12.48 15.09 1.98
CA LYS A 118 -13.09 16.22 1.28
C LYS A 118 -14.52 16.50 1.73
N LEU A 119 -15.30 15.45 2.01
CA LEU A 119 -16.67 15.60 2.49
C LEU A 119 -16.70 16.16 3.92
N ALA A 120 -15.80 15.69 4.79
CA ALA A 120 -15.63 16.20 6.16
C ALA A 120 -15.24 17.69 6.14
N ASP A 121 -14.22 18.06 5.37
CA ASP A 121 -13.79 19.45 5.18
C ASP A 121 -14.91 20.35 4.66
N GLN A 122 -15.66 19.89 3.65
CA GLN A 122 -16.79 20.64 3.10
C GLN A 122 -17.91 20.84 4.12
N THR A 123 -18.10 19.87 5.02
CA THR A 123 -19.12 19.94 6.07
C THR A 123 -18.68 20.90 7.17
N ARG A 124 -17.43 20.82 7.61
CA ARG A 124 -16.80 21.80 8.50
C ARG A 124 -16.96 23.22 7.96
N LEU A 125 -16.58 23.47 6.71
CA LEU A 125 -16.70 24.77 6.07
C LEU A 125 -18.16 25.26 5.98
N ARG A 126 -19.14 24.35 5.81
CA ARG A 126 -20.57 24.71 5.85
C ARG A 126 -21.02 25.15 7.24
N VAL A 127 -20.54 24.49 8.30
CA VAL A 127 -20.83 24.86 9.70
C VAL A 127 -20.13 26.18 10.06
N GLU A 128 -18.88 26.37 9.65
CA GLU A 128 -18.14 27.62 9.89
C GLU A 128 -18.82 28.83 9.24
N ARG A 129 -19.35 28.65 8.02
CA ARG A 129 -20.11 29.70 7.33
C ARG A 129 -21.46 30.02 7.95
N SER A 130 -22.09 29.08 8.67
CA SER A 130 -23.39 29.33 9.31
C SER A 130 -23.25 30.15 10.60
N VAL A 131 -22.06 30.17 11.20
CA VAL A 131 -21.77 30.90 12.45
C VAL A 131 -20.43 31.65 12.37
N PRO A 132 -20.31 32.69 11.52
CA PRO A 132 -19.04 33.37 11.29
C PRO A 132 -18.51 34.09 12.54
N GLY A 133 -17.24 33.85 12.88
CA GLY A 133 -16.50 34.57 13.92
C GLY A 133 -16.94 34.31 15.37
N ARG A 134 -17.84 33.35 15.62
CA ARG A 134 -18.36 33.04 16.97
C ARG A 134 -18.06 31.63 17.47
N VAL A 135 -17.38 30.81 16.67
CA VAL A 135 -17.09 29.41 16.99
C VAL A 135 -15.65 29.07 16.63
N GLN A 136 -15.04 28.26 17.49
CA GLN A 136 -13.75 27.63 17.27
C GLN A 136 -14.00 26.16 16.94
N PHE A 137 -13.21 25.59 16.03
CA PHE A 137 -13.39 24.22 15.56
C PHE A 137 -12.12 23.42 15.80
N VAL A 138 -12.30 22.20 16.27
CA VAL A 138 -11.31 21.13 16.12
C VAL A 138 -11.97 20.03 15.33
N ASP A 139 -11.26 19.57 14.29
CA ASP A 139 -11.79 18.61 13.33
C ASP A 139 -11.07 17.27 13.49
N ASN A 140 -11.51 16.51 14.50
CA ASN A 140 -10.94 15.18 14.81
C ASN A 140 -11.17 14.18 13.67
N LEU A 141 -12.25 14.35 12.90
CA LEU A 141 -12.58 13.47 11.80
C LEU A 141 -11.63 13.71 10.63
N SER A 142 -11.42 14.95 10.21
CA SER A 142 -10.50 15.27 9.13
C SER A 142 -9.05 14.96 9.51
N ASP A 143 -8.66 15.14 10.77
CA ASP A 143 -7.33 14.73 11.26
C ASP A 143 -7.11 13.22 11.10
N SER A 144 -8.07 12.41 11.59
CA SER A 144 -8.03 10.94 11.42
C SER A 144 -8.07 10.52 9.95
N LEU A 145 -8.92 11.17 9.14
CA LEU A 145 -9.07 10.87 7.71
C LEU A 145 -7.88 11.34 6.88
N ASN A 146 -7.10 12.33 7.34
CA ASN A 146 -5.89 12.80 6.67
C ASN A 146 -4.81 11.72 6.69
N THR A 147 -4.61 11.09 7.85
CA THR A 147 -3.73 9.91 7.99
C THR A 147 -4.22 8.77 7.09
N ALA A 148 -5.50 8.41 7.18
CA ALA A 148 -6.08 7.34 6.34
C ALA A 148 -6.01 7.65 4.83
N ALA A 149 -6.14 8.93 4.43
CA ALA A 149 -5.98 9.35 3.05
C ALA A 149 -4.53 9.20 2.58
N GLY A 150 -3.55 9.59 3.40
CA GLY A 150 -2.13 9.37 3.16
C GLY A 150 -1.81 7.88 2.96
N ASP A 151 -2.27 7.04 3.89
CA ASP A 151 -2.07 5.59 3.84
C ASP A 151 -2.69 4.96 2.60
N SER A 152 -3.89 5.39 2.21
CA SER A 152 -4.58 4.88 1.01
C SER A 152 -3.83 5.18 -0.29
N LEU A 153 -3.20 6.36 -0.38
CA LEU A 153 -2.40 6.77 -1.54
C LEU A 153 -1.09 5.99 -1.60
N TYR A 154 -0.46 5.78 -0.45
CA TYR A 154 0.73 4.94 -0.32
C TYR A 154 0.43 3.50 -0.73
N ALA A 155 -0.66 2.91 -0.21
CA ALA A 155 -1.11 1.58 -0.56
C ALA A 155 -1.41 1.44 -2.05
N GLN A 156 -2.12 2.39 -2.67
CA GLN A 156 -2.38 2.38 -4.12
C GLN A 156 -1.08 2.37 -4.94
N THR A 157 -0.12 3.22 -4.58
CA THR A 157 1.18 3.29 -5.25
C THR A 157 1.91 1.97 -5.16
N LEU A 158 1.93 1.38 -3.97
CA LEU A 158 2.56 0.10 -3.68
C LEU A 158 1.91 -1.03 -4.50
N TYR A 159 0.59 -1.09 -4.56
CA TYR A 159 -0.13 -2.08 -5.37
C TYR A 159 0.14 -1.91 -6.87
N ILE A 160 0.21 -0.68 -7.39
CA ILE A 160 0.57 -0.43 -8.80
C ILE A 160 1.99 -0.92 -9.07
N MET A 161 2.94 -0.59 -8.19
CA MET A 161 4.34 -1.01 -8.32
C MET A 161 4.49 -2.53 -8.24
N LEU A 162 3.66 -3.23 -7.47
CA LEU A 162 3.61 -4.68 -7.43
C LEU A 162 2.91 -5.27 -8.68
N ALA A 163 1.86 -4.61 -9.19
CA ALA A 163 1.10 -5.08 -10.35
C ALA A 163 1.89 -4.98 -11.66
N VAL A 164 2.72 -3.94 -11.83
CA VAL A 164 3.46 -3.68 -13.08
C VAL A 164 4.41 -4.85 -13.47
N PRO A 165 5.28 -5.38 -12.59
CA PRO A 165 6.08 -6.55 -12.89
C PRO A 165 5.24 -7.77 -13.28
N GLY A 166 4.13 -8.01 -12.57
CA GLY A 166 3.19 -9.08 -12.90
C GLY A 166 2.62 -8.93 -14.32
N ALA A 167 2.20 -7.72 -14.69
CA ALA A 167 1.72 -7.42 -16.04
C ALA A 167 2.80 -7.59 -17.11
N LEU A 168 4.05 -7.21 -16.83
CA LEU A 168 5.18 -7.43 -17.74
C LEU A 168 5.47 -8.92 -17.95
N ILE A 169 5.39 -9.74 -16.90
CA ILE A 169 5.53 -11.19 -16.98
C ILE A 169 4.40 -11.78 -17.83
N ALA A 170 3.16 -11.37 -17.57
CA ALA A 170 2.00 -11.81 -18.35
C ALA A 170 2.14 -11.48 -19.84
N LEU A 171 2.53 -10.24 -20.18
CA LEU A 171 2.83 -9.84 -21.55
C LEU A 171 3.99 -10.63 -22.16
N GLY A 172 5.01 -10.95 -21.37
CA GLY A 172 6.14 -11.79 -21.80
C GLY A 172 5.72 -13.21 -22.15
N VAL A 173 4.84 -13.82 -21.33
CA VAL A 173 4.27 -15.15 -21.57
C VAL A 173 3.36 -15.12 -22.80
N ASP A 174 2.49 -14.11 -22.93
CA ASP A 174 1.62 -13.95 -24.10
C ASP A 174 2.43 -13.76 -25.39
N TYR A 175 3.48 -12.94 -25.37
CA TYR A 175 4.42 -12.80 -26.48
C TYR A 175 5.09 -14.13 -26.84
N LEU A 176 5.48 -14.95 -25.86
CA LEU A 176 6.05 -16.28 -26.11
C LEU A 176 5.03 -17.25 -26.72
N ALA A 177 3.78 -17.22 -26.26
CA ALA A 177 2.69 -18.01 -26.82
C ALA A 177 2.40 -17.59 -28.28
N ALA A 178 2.29 -16.29 -28.54
CA ALA A 178 2.11 -15.73 -29.88
C ALA A 178 3.27 -16.09 -30.82
N LEU A 179 4.52 -16.04 -30.32
CA LEU A 179 5.68 -16.51 -31.08
C LEU A 179 5.57 -17.99 -31.45
N GLY A 180 5.11 -18.84 -30.54
CA GLY A 180 4.89 -20.27 -30.78
C GLY A 180 3.82 -20.53 -31.85
N ALA A 181 2.76 -19.72 -31.87
CA ALA A 181 1.67 -19.81 -32.84
C ALA A 181 2.03 -19.24 -34.23
N SER A 182 2.89 -18.21 -34.27
CA SER A 182 3.18 -17.42 -35.47
C SER A 182 3.60 -18.22 -36.71
N GLY A 183 4.23 -19.37 -36.54
CA GLY A 183 4.63 -20.25 -37.66
C GLY A 183 3.45 -20.93 -38.35
N ARG A 184 2.46 -21.40 -37.57
CA ARG A 184 1.22 -21.99 -38.09
C ARG A 184 0.34 -20.91 -38.71
N GLU A 185 0.17 -19.80 -38.00
CA GLU A 185 -0.63 -18.65 -38.43
C GLU A 185 -0.15 -18.10 -39.78
N ARG A 186 1.16 -18.03 -40.02
CA ARG A 186 1.71 -17.63 -41.33
C ARG A 186 1.33 -18.57 -42.46
N ARG A 187 1.31 -19.89 -42.22
CA ARG A 187 0.92 -20.88 -43.24
C ARG A 187 -0.56 -20.71 -43.57
N GLU A 188 -1.41 -20.52 -42.56
CA GLU A 188 -2.84 -20.27 -42.72
C GLU A 188 -3.10 -18.96 -43.48
N LEU A 189 -2.46 -17.87 -43.09
CA LEU A 189 -2.58 -16.56 -43.78
C LEU A 189 -2.07 -16.63 -45.23
N ALA A 190 -1.02 -17.42 -45.50
CA ALA A 190 -0.52 -17.64 -46.86
C ALA A 190 -1.53 -18.41 -47.72
N LEU A 191 -2.18 -19.43 -47.16
CA LEU A 191 -3.25 -20.19 -47.84
C LEU A 191 -4.48 -19.31 -48.12
N LEU A 192 -4.91 -18.49 -47.15
CA LEU A 192 -6.00 -17.54 -47.34
C LEU A 192 -5.68 -16.52 -48.44
N ARG A 193 -4.45 -16.02 -48.46
CA ARG A 193 -3.99 -15.11 -49.52
C ARG A 193 -3.93 -15.79 -50.88
N ALA A 194 -3.52 -17.06 -50.95
CA ALA A 194 -3.54 -17.85 -52.18
C ALA A 194 -4.97 -18.10 -52.70
N ARG A 195 -5.96 -18.15 -51.80
CA ARG A 195 -7.40 -18.23 -52.12
C ARG A 195 -8.04 -16.88 -52.46
N GLY A 196 -7.27 -15.81 -52.57
CA GLY A 196 -7.76 -14.49 -53.00
C GLY A 196 -8.08 -13.49 -51.89
N ALA A 197 -7.80 -13.80 -50.62
CA ALA A 197 -8.02 -12.86 -49.52
C ALA A 197 -7.17 -11.58 -49.68
N ARG A 198 -7.78 -10.41 -49.50
CA ARG A 198 -7.11 -9.12 -49.60
C ARG A 198 -6.31 -8.84 -48.32
N ARG A 199 -5.31 -7.95 -48.41
CA ARG A 199 -4.51 -7.55 -47.24
C ARG A 199 -5.36 -6.98 -46.10
N ARG A 200 -6.45 -6.27 -46.43
CA ARG A 200 -7.40 -5.71 -45.46
C ARG A 200 -8.06 -6.82 -44.66
N ASP A 201 -8.55 -7.86 -45.33
CA ASP A 201 -9.23 -9.01 -44.72
C ASP A 201 -8.33 -9.74 -43.71
N LEU A 202 -7.03 -9.87 -44.03
CA LEU A 202 -6.04 -10.48 -43.13
C LEU A 202 -5.75 -9.61 -41.90
N ILE A 203 -5.70 -8.28 -42.07
CA ILE A 203 -5.51 -7.34 -40.96
C ILE A 203 -6.76 -7.31 -40.08
N THR A 204 -7.95 -7.25 -40.66
CA THR A 204 -9.21 -7.29 -39.90
C THR A 204 -9.35 -8.59 -39.13
N LEU A 205 -8.98 -9.73 -39.74
CA LEU A 205 -8.97 -11.02 -39.04
C LEU A 205 -8.04 -10.99 -37.82
N ALA A 206 -6.82 -10.48 -37.97
CA ALA A 206 -5.88 -10.38 -36.86
C ALA A 206 -6.36 -9.43 -35.74
N VAL A 207 -6.98 -8.30 -36.11
CA VAL A 207 -7.56 -7.35 -35.14
C VAL A 207 -8.73 -7.99 -34.39
N VAL A 208 -9.64 -8.66 -35.10
CA VAL A 208 -10.80 -9.32 -34.49
C VAL A 208 -10.36 -10.46 -33.57
N GLU A 209 -9.37 -11.25 -33.98
CA GLU A 209 -8.84 -12.35 -33.17
C GLU A 209 -8.16 -11.82 -31.89
N SER A 210 -7.28 -10.81 -32.00
CA SER A 210 -6.70 -10.15 -30.83
C SER A 210 -7.77 -9.53 -29.93
N ALA A 211 -8.80 -8.89 -30.51
CA ALA A 211 -9.90 -8.33 -29.73
C ALA A 211 -10.70 -9.40 -28.99
N ALA A 212 -11.01 -10.53 -29.64
CA ALA A 212 -11.76 -11.63 -29.03
C ALA A 212 -10.97 -12.32 -27.91
N ILE A 213 -9.71 -12.67 -28.17
CA ILE A 213 -8.82 -13.29 -27.18
C ILE A 213 -8.60 -12.33 -26.01
N GLY A 214 -8.30 -11.06 -26.30
CA GLY A 214 -8.06 -10.04 -25.29
C GLY A 214 -9.29 -9.73 -24.45
N ALA A 215 -10.48 -9.69 -25.04
CA ALA A 215 -11.72 -9.49 -24.30
C ALA A 215 -12.04 -10.67 -23.39
N LEU A 216 -11.91 -11.91 -23.89
CA LEU A 216 -12.10 -13.11 -23.07
C LEU A 216 -11.09 -13.17 -21.92
N ALA A 217 -9.81 -12.94 -22.21
CA ALA A 217 -8.76 -12.92 -21.20
C ALA A 217 -9.00 -11.83 -20.15
N GLY A 218 -9.42 -10.64 -20.59
CA GLY A 218 -9.75 -9.53 -19.70
C GLY A 218 -10.96 -9.80 -18.80
N LEU A 219 -12.02 -10.42 -19.35
CA LEU A 219 -13.20 -10.82 -18.56
C LEU A 219 -12.86 -11.90 -17.53
N VAL A 220 -12.14 -12.95 -17.96
CA VAL A 220 -11.71 -14.03 -17.07
C VAL A 220 -10.76 -13.49 -16.00
N GLY A 221 -9.81 -12.63 -16.39
CA GLY A 221 -8.88 -11.98 -15.46
C GLY A 221 -9.60 -11.09 -14.45
N ALA A 222 -10.59 -10.31 -14.88
CA ALA A 222 -11.42 -9.51 -13.99
C ALA A 222 -12.23 -10.38 -13.02
N ALA A 223 -12.85 -11.46 -13.51
CA ALA A 223 -13.62 -12.38 -12.69
C ALA A 223 -12.74 -13.05 -11.61
N VAL A 224 -11.57 -13.56 -12.00
CA VAL A 224 -10.61 -14.17 -11.06
C VAL A 224 -10.09 -13.13 -10.06
N GLY A 225 -9.76 -11.92 -10.52
CA GLY A 225 -9.27 -10.85 -9.65
C GLY A 225 -10.31 -10.39 -8.63
N LEU A 226 -11.55 -10.19 -9.06
CA LEU A 226 -12.67 -9.82 -8.18
C LEU A 226 -13.00 -10.94 -7.19
N ALA A 227 -13.01 -12.20 -7.64
CA ALA A 227 -13.19 -13.35 -6.76
C ALA A 227 -12.08 -13.46 -5.71
N ALA A 228 -10.82 -13.26 -6.11
CA ALA A 228 -9.68 -13.26 -5.19
C ALA A 228 -9.82 -12.17 -4.13
N VAL A 229 -10.19 -10.94 -4.53
CA VAL A 229 -10.43 -9.85 -3.59
C VAL A 229 -11.56 -10.18 -2.61
N GLN A 230 -12.67 -10.76 -3.10
CA GLN A 230 -13.80 -11.12 -2.26
C GLN A 230 -13.48 -12.25 -1.26
N LEU A 231 -12.62 -13.20 -1.65
CA LEU A 231 -12.25 -14.36 -0.83
C LEU A 231 -11.11 -14.08 0.16
N LEU A 232 -10.15 -13.21 -0.21
CA LEU A 232 -8.93 -12.98 0.54
C LEU A 232 -8.99 -11.76 1.46
N VAL A 233 -9.85 -10.78 1.18
CA VAL A 233 -9.95 -9.56 2.00
C VAL A 233 -10.99 -9.78 3.11
N ALA A 234 -10.50 -9.99 4.33
CA ALA A 234 -11.34 -10.05 5.53
C ALA A 234 -12.07 -8.71 5.76
N GLY A 235 -13.37 -8.78 6.06
CA GLY A 235 -14.25 -7.59 6.15
C GLY A 235 -15.01 -7.26 4.86
N GLY A 236 -14.68 -7.95 3.75
CA GLY A 236 -15.32 -7.77 2.46
C GLY A 236 -14.79 -6.55 1.71
N ALA A 237 -14.61 -6.67 0.39
CA ALA A 237 -14.37 -5.49 -0.42
C ALA A 237 -15.70 -4.78 -0.65
N HIS A 238 -15.79 -3.49 -0.32
CA HIS A 238 -16.90 -2.61 -0.71
C HIS A 238 -16.90 -2.41 -2.24
N LEU A 239 -17.21 -3.48 -2.97
CA LEU A 239 -17.30 -3.54 -4.42
C LEU A 239 -18.64 -2.93 -4.82
N THR A 240 -18.62 -1.64 -5.11
CA THR A 240 -19.78 -1.01 -5.74
C THR A 240 -19.94 -1.55 -7.16
N THR A 241 -21.19 -1.67 -7.64
CA THR A 241 -21.48 -2.11 -9.01
C THR A 241 -20.71 -1.28 -10.05
N GLY A 242 -20.59 0.02 -9.81
CA GLY A 242 -19.79 0.92 -10.66
C GLY A 242 -18.31 0.54 -10.70
N ARG A 243 -17.68 0.23 -9.55
CA ARG A 243 -16.28 -0.20 -9.52
C ARG A 243 -16.09 -1.50 -10.29
N VAL A 244 -16.98 -2.49 -10.10
CA VAL A 244 -16.93 -3.78 -10.81
C VAL A 244 -16.99 -3.61 -12.32
N ILE A 245 -17.90 -2.76 -12.81
CA ILE A 245 -18.01 -2.48 -14.25
C ILE A 245 -16.74 -1.81 -14.78
N VAL A 246 -16.22 -0.81 -14.06
CA VAL A 246 -15.00 -0.10 -14.46
C VAL A 246 -13.79 -1.05 -14.48
N THR A 247 -13.60 -1.92 -13.48
CA THR A 247 -12.51 -2.90 -13.50
C THR A 247 -12.68 -3.95 -14.59
N ALA A 248 -13.90 -4.40 -14.88
CA ALA A 248 -14.15 -5.33 -15.98
C ALA A 248 -13.81 -4.68 -17.33
N LEU A 249 -14.27 -3.46 -17.58
CA LEU A 249 -13.99 -2.72 -18.82
C LEU A 249 -12.50 -2.40 -18.97
N ALA A 250 -11.83 -1.98 -17.89
CA ALA A 250 -10.40 -1.72 -17.90
C ALA A 250 -9.59 -3.00 -18.18
N SER A 251 -9.95 -4.12 -17.56
CA SER A 251 -9.31 -5.42 -17.79
C SER A 251 -9.50 -5.90 -19.23
N VAL A 252 -10.71 -5.73 -19.80
CA VAL A 252 -10.99 -6.04 -21.21
C VAL A 252 -10.14 -5.16 -22.13
N ALA A 253 -10.11 -3.85 -21.91
CA ALA A 253 -9.31 -2.93 -22.72
C ALA A 253 -7.81 -3.30 -22.66
N LEU A 254 -7.28 -3.56 -21.47
CA LEU A 254 -5.89 -3.97 -21.28
C LEU A 254 -5.59 -5.34 -21.90
N GLY A 255 -6.52 -6.30 -21.83
CA GLY A 255 -6.39 -7.60 -22.48
C GLY A 255 -6.34 -7.50 -24.01
N ILE A 256 -7.18 -6.64 -24.60
CA ILE A 256 -7.16 -6.35 -26.05
C ILE A 256 -5.84 -5.71 -26.45
N VAL A 257 -5.40 -4.68 -25.72
CA VAL A 257 -4.12 -4.00 -26.01
C VAL A 257 -2.94 -4.95 -25.83
N GLY A 258 -2.94 -5.77 -24.78
CA GLY A 258 -1.89 -6.73 -24.49
C GLY A 258 -1.75 -7.80 -25.57
N SER A 259 -2.85 -8.45 -25.93
CA SER A 259 -2.86 -9.48 -26.99
C SER A 259 -2.46 -8.92 -28.36
N ALA A 260 -2.90 -7.71 -28.69
CA ALA A 260 -2.47 -7.02 -29.91
C ALA A 260 -0.97 -6.72 -29.88
N ALA A 261 -0.44 -6.21 -28.75
CA ALA A 261 0.98 -5.93 -28.58
C ALA A 261 1.84 -7.19 -28.68
N ALA A 262 1.43 -8.29 -28.04
CA ALA A 262 2.10 -9.58 -28.10
C ALA A 262 2.17 -10.12 -29.54
N ARG A 263 1.04 -10.08 -30.27
CA ARG A 263 0.97 -10.52 -31.67
C ARG A 263 1.83 -9.67 -32.60
N LEU A 264 1.75 -8.35 -32.48
CA LEU A 264 2.56 -7.41 -33.28
C LEU A 264 4.06 -7.63 -33.00
N GLY A 265 4.43 -7.77 -31.72
CA GLY A 265 5.77 -8.10 -31.30
C GLY A 265 6.26 -9.40 -31.92
N ALA A 266 5.45 -10.47 -31.84
CA ALA A 266 5.78 -11.79 -32.37
C ALA A 266 5.97 -11.74 -33.90
N THR A 267 5.03 -11.11 -34.60
CA THR A 267 5.06 -10.96 -36.07
C THR A 267 6.31 -10.20 -36.51
N ALA A 268 6.61 -9.07 -35.88
CA ALA A 268 7.79 -8.26 -36.19
C ALA A 268 9.10 -9.01 -35.88
N SER A 269 9.13 -9.81 -34.82
CA SER A 269 10.26 -10.69 -34.45
C SER A 269 10.58 -11.69 -35.57
N VAL A 270 9.55 -12.33 -36.12
CA VAL A 270 9.73 -13.34 -37.17
C VAL A 270 10.04 -12.70 -38.53
N ILE A 271 9.46 -11.55 -38.89
CA ILE A 271 9.81 -10.81 -40.13
C ILE A 271 11.29 -10.40 -40.10
N ARG A 272 11.75 -9.85 -38.98
CA ARG A 272 13.17 -9.47 -38.82
C ARG A 272 14.10 -10.65 -38.98
N ARG A 273 13.73 -11.83 -38.45
CA ARG A 273 14.47 -13.07 -38.69
C ARG A 273 14.47 -13.40 -40.17
N SER A 274 13.33 -13.56 -40.84
CA SER A 274 13.30 -13.96 -42.26
C SER A 274 14.09 -13.02 -43.17
N VAL A 275 14.08 -11.70 -42.89
CA VAL A 275 14.90 -10.72 -43.62
C VAL A 275 16.39 -10.92 -43.35
N ALA A 276 16.77 -11.21 -42.10
CA ALA A 276 18.14 -11.52 -41.76
C ALA A 276 18.59 -12.84 -42.42
N GLU A 277 17.75 -13.89 -42.42
CA GLU A 277 18.06 -15.18 -43.04
C GLU A 277 18.17 -15.09 -44.57
N GLY A 278 17.28 -14.32 -45.23
CA GLY A 278 17.35 -14.08 -46.68
C GLY A 278 18.54 -13.22 -47.12
N ARG A 279 19.19 -12.50 -46.19
CA ARG A 279 20.45 -11.76 -46.42
C ARG A 279 21.70 -12.58 -46.06
N ARG A 280 21.57 -13.84 -45.63
CA ARG A 280 22.68 -14.72 -45.21
C ARG A 280 23.44 -15.34 -46.38
N SER A 281 24.13 -14.49 -47.14
CA SER A 281 25.46 -14.88 -47.61
C SER A 281 26.57 -14.08 -46.92
N ALA A 282 26.29 -12.99 -46.19
CA ALA A 282 27.36 -12.15 -45.66
C ALA A 282 27.13 -11.37 -44.34
N VAL A 283 25.98 -11.47 -43.65
CA VAL A 283 25.74 -10.61 -42.47
C VAL A 283 26.13 -11.30 -41.16
N ARG A 284 27.16 -10.75 -40.50
CA ARG A 284 27.58 -11.07 -39.12
C ARG A 284 26.43 -10.76 -38.15
N ASP A 285 26.05 -11.71 -37.29
CA ASP A 285 25.05 -11.48 -36.23
C ASP A 285 25.56 -10.35 -35.30
N ARG A 286 24.94 -9.17 -35.39
CA ARG A 286 25.24 -8.06 -34.48
C ARG A 286 24.57 -8.33 -33.12
N PRO A 287 25.27 -8.10 -32.00
CA PRO A 287 24.65 -8.24 -30.69
C PRO A 287 23.49 -7.26 -30.52
N PRO A 288 22.45 -7.62 -29.75
CA PRO A 288 21.32 -6.75 -29.48
C PRO A 288 21.76 -5.45 -28.80
N VAL A 289 21.00 -4.38 -29.04
CA VAL A 289 21.34 -3.00 -28.64
C VAL A 289 21.64 -2.87 -27.14
N TRP A 290 20.91 -3.60 -26.29
CA TRP A 290 21.12 -3.59 -24.85
C TRP A 290 22.47 -4.16 -24.41
N GLN A 291 23.01 -5.17 -25.12
CA GLN A 291 24.34 -5.71 -24.85
C GLN A 291 25.44 -4.78 -25.32
N ARG A 292 25.19 -4.02 -26.40
CA ARG A 292 26.14 -3.08 -26.98
C ARG A 292 26.38 -1.88 -26.07
N TYR A 293 25.31 -1.32 -25.49
CA TYR A 293 25.40 -0.17 -24.59
C TYR A 293 25.46 -0.54 -23.11
N TYR A 294 25.64 -1.82 -22.78
CA TYR A 294 25.77 -2.30 -21.41
C TYR A 294 24.60 -1.85 -20.50
N LEU A 295 23.37 -1.84 -21.05
CA LEU A 295 22.18 -1.40 -20.33
C LEU A 295 21.91 -2.24 -19.08
N ASP A 296 22.38 -3.49 -19.07
CA ASP A 296 22.42 -4.37 -17.90
C ASP A 296 23.21 -3.75 -16.73
N LEU A 297 24.44 -3.30 -17.00
CA LEU A 297 25.28 -2.69 -15.99
C LEU A 297 24.80 -1.30 -15.58
N VAL A 298 24.28 -0.52 -16.53
CA VAL A 298 23.70 0.80 -16.22
C VAL A 298 22.50 0.66 -15.31
N ALA A 299 21.59 -0.29 -15.58
CA ALA A 299 20.44 -0.54 -14.71
C ALA A 299 20.87 -0.98 -13.31
N LEU A 300 21.88 -1.85 -13.18
CA LEU A 300 22.43 -2.25 -11.88
C LEU A 300 23.13 -1.10 -11.14
N ALA A 301 23.87 -0.26 -11.84
CA ALA A 301 24.53 0.91 -11.27
C ALA A 301 23.52 1.94 -10.76
N LEU A 302 22.48 2.22 -11.55
CA LEU A 302 21.38 3.09 -11.13
C LEU A 302 20.60 2.51 -9.95
N SER A 303 20.36 1.19 -9.94
CA SER A 303 19.73 0.51 -8.80
C SER A 303 20.58 0.66 -7.52
N GLY A 304 21.89 0.42 -7.62
CA GLY A 304 22.82 0.60 -6.50
C GLY A 304 22.90 2.06 -6.02
N LEU A 305 22.84 3.02 -6.94
CA LEU A 305 22.79 4.46 -6.61
C LEU A 305 21.50 4.81 -5.85
N VAL A 306 20.34 4.33 -6.32
CA VAL A 306 19.06 4.56 -5.63
C VAL A 306 19.07 3.92 -4.25
N TYR A 307 19.57 2.70 -4.12
CA TYR A 307 19.71 2.03 -2.82
C TYR A 307 20.64 2.82 -1.88
N TRP A 308 21.80 3.25 -2.38
CA TRP A 308 22.75 4.03 -1.60
C TRP A 308 22.16 5.38 -1.14
N LEU A 309 21.47 6.10 -2.03
CA LEU A 309 20.76 7.32 -1.69
C LEU A 309 19.71 7.05 -0.59
N THR A 310 18.94 5.98 -0.72
CA THR A 310 17.88 5.60 0.23
C THR A 310 18.44 5.30 1.62
N VAL A 311 19.54 4.56 1.70
CA VAL A 311 20.21 4.25 2.99
C VAL A 311 20.84 5.51 3.59
N ARG A 312 21.43 6.39 2.76
CA ARG A 312 22.06 7.65 3.21
C ARG A 312 21.05 8.67 3.73
N THR A 313 19.83 8.69 3.21
CA THR A 313 18.77 9.60 3.66
C THR A 313 18.17 9.22 5.01
N GLY A 314 18.65 8.16 5.68
CA GLY A 314 18.20 7.79 7.01
C GLY A 314 16.76 7.26 7.02
N PHE A 315 16.43 6.42 6.04
CA PHE A 315 15.10 5.80 5.94
C PHE A 315 14.78 5.02 7.22
N SER A 316 13.76 5.48 7.95
CA SER A 316 13.08 4.70 8.97
C SER A 316 11.74 4.28 8.38
N ALA A 317 11.50 2.97 8.30
CA ALA A 317 10.21 2.41 7.87
C ALA A 317 9.10 2.57 8.92
N VAL A 318 9.32 3.42 9.93
CA VAL A 318 8.38 3.70 11.00
C VAL A 318 7.45 4.80 10.53
N ILE A 319 6.16 4.47 10.46
CA ILE A 319 5.06 5.42 10.28
C ILE A 319 5.10 6.35 11.49
N ASN A 320 5.65 7.54 11.31
CA ASN A 320 5.75 8.52 12.38
C ASN A 320 4.60 9.52 12.19
N PRO A 321 3.56 9.50 13.05
CA PRO A 321 2.38 10.36 12.88
C PRO A 321 2.71 11.85 12.95
N ASP A 322 3.84 12.24 13.57
CA ASP A 322 4.28 13.63 13.70
C ASP A 322 5.23 14.11 12.59
N SER A 323 5.77 13.21 11.77
CA SER A 323 6.63 13.63 10.66
C SER A 323 5.77 13.92 9.43
N ASN A 324 5.73 15.20 9.07
CA ASN A 324 5.18 15.72 7.82
C ASN A 324 5.31 14.68 6.67
N PRO A 325 4.20 14.28 6.00
CA PRO A 325 4.22 13.30 4.89
C PRO A 325 5.03 13.75 3.65
N THR A 326 5.78 14.86 3.77
CA THR A 326 6.70 15.45 2.79
C THR A 326 8.02 14.71 2.59
N LEU A 327 8.23 13.51 3.15
CA LEU A 327 9.07 12.53 2.46
C LEU A 327 8.28 11.90 1.29
N SER A 328 7.75 12.80 0.46
CA SER A 328 7.42 12.66 -0.94
C SER A 328 8.67 12.22 -1.73
N LEU A 329 9.13 11.00 -1.45
CA LEU A 329 10.16 10.31 -2.22
C LEU A 329 9.97 8.78 -2.17
N SER A 330 8.75 8.30 -1.90
CA SER A 330 8.46 6.86 -1.82
C SER A 330 8.35 6.17 -3.18
N VAL A 331 7.90 6.87 -4.24
CA VAL A 331 7.79 6.27 -5.59
C VAL A 331 9.16 5.89 -6.16
N TYR A 332 10.17 6.73 -5.98
CA TYR A 332 11.51 6.49 -6.52
C TYR A 332 12.24 5.33 -5.84
N MET A 333 11.86 4.96 -4.61
CA MET A 333 12.44 3.82 -3.90
C MET A 333 12.10 2.48 -4.57
N PHE A 334 10.93 2.37 -5.21
CA PHE A 334 10.55 1.19 -5.99
C PHE A 334 11.34 1.06 -7.30
N LEU A 335 11.94 2.15 -7.79
CA LEU A 335 12.78 2.12 -8.98
C LEU A 335 14.06 1.31 -8.74
N GLY A 336 14.58 1.31 -7.50
CA GLY A 336 15.76 0.55 -7.11
C GLY A 336 15.60 -0.96 -7.37
N PRO A 337 14.63 -1.64 -6.73
CA PRO A 337 14.33 -3.05 -6.97
C PRO A 337 13.95 -3.35 -8.43
N ALA A 338 13.14 -2.49 -9.07
CA ALA A 338 12.75 -2.70 -10.47
C ALA A 338 13.97 -2.72 -11.42
N LEU A 339 14.87 -1.74 -11.28
CA LEU A 339 16.11 -1.68 -12.05
C LEU A 339 17.05 -2.83 -11.69
N LEU A 340 17.08 -3.26 -10.42
CA LEU A 340 17.85 -4.41 -9.97
C LEU A 340 17.43 -5.67 -10.72
N TRP A 341 16.12 -5.97 -10.78
CA TRP A 341 15.62 -7.17 -11.44
C TRP A 341 15.82 -7.14 -12.94
N ILE A 342 15.52 -6.01 -13.59
CA ILE A 342 15.74 -5.85 -15.03
C ILE A 342 17.22 -6.00 -15.35
N GLY A 343 18.09 -5.29 -14.61
CA GLY A 343 19.53 -5.34 -14.77
C GLY A 343 20.12 -6.74 -14.53
N ALA A 344 19.73 -7.39 -13.44
CA ALA A 344 20.17 -8.74 -13.09
C ALA A 344 19.71 -9.77 -14.13
N THR A 345 18.47 -9.69 -14.60
CA THR A 345 17.94 -10.61 -15.63
C THR A 345 18.70 -10.45 -16.94
N LEU A 346 18.95 -9.22 -17.39
CA LEU A 346 19.73 -8.95 -18.59
C LEU A 346 21.20 -9.38 -18.43
N LEU A 347 21.80 -9.17 -17.26
CA LEU A 347 23.15 -9.61 -16.94
C LEU A 347 23.25 -11.15 -16.97
N LEU A 348 22.29 -11.87 -16.40
CA LEU A 348 22.24 -13.34 -16.44
C LEU A 348 22.19 -13.86 -17.88
N VAL A 349 21.37 -13.24 -18.73
CA VAL A 349 21.31 -13.56 -20.17
C VAL A 349 22.67 -13.35 -20.84
N ARG A 350 23.38 -12.26 -20.49
CA ARG A 350 24.71 -11.94 -21.02
C ARG A 350 25.78 -12.92 -20.54
N LEU A 351 25.80 -13.23 -19.26
CA LEU A 351 26.74 -14.18 -18.65
C LEU A 351 26.56 -15.58 -19.22
N ARG A 352 25.31 -16.03 -19.41
CA ARG A 352 25.01 -17.30 -20.08
C ARG A 352 25.57 -17.35 -21.50
N GLY A 353 25.41 -16.27 -22.27
CA GLY A 353 26.00 -16.16 -23.61
C GLY A 353 27.51 -16.33 -23.58
N ARG A 354 28.20 -15.62 -22.67
CA ARG A 354 29.66 -15.73 -22.49
C ARG A 354 30.10 -17.12 -22.01
N ALA A 355 29.42 -17.68 -21.02
CA ALA A 355 29.71 -19.00 -20.47
C ALA A 355 29.62 -20.09 -21.56
N LEU A 356 28.56 -20.08 -22.36
CA LEU A 356 28.42 -21.04 -23.46
C LEU A 356 29.49 -20.88 -24.53
N THR A 357 29.84 -19.65 -24.91
CA THR A 357 30.95 -19.43 -25.87
C THR A 357 32.29 -19.89 -25.31
N TRP A 358 32.52 -19.69 -24.00
CA TRP A 358 33.75 -20.09 -23.32
C TRP A 358 33.85 -21.62 -23.19
N VAL A 359 32.76 -22.28 -22.80
CA VAL A 359 32.68 -23.75 -22.73
C VAL A 359 32.82 -24.36 -24.13
N ALA A 360 32.15 -23.82 -25.14
CA ALA A 360 32.27 -24.29 -26.52
C ALA A 360 33.69 -24.11 -27.08
N ALA A 361 34.36 -22.99 -26.78
CA ALA A 361 35.75 -22.76 -27.18
C ALA A 361 36.74 -23.69 -26.47
N ARG A 362 36.47 -24.08 -25.22
CA ARG A 362 37.25 -25.10 -24.50
C ARG A 362 36.98 -26.51 -25.02
N GLY A 363 35.72 -26.90 -25.20
CA GLY A 363 35.33 -28.23 -25.67
C GLY A 363 35.76 -28.52 -27.11
N ALA A 364 35.72 -27.52 -28.00
CA ALA A 364 36.20 -27.66 -29.38
C ALA A 364 37.73 -27.83 -29.49
N ARG A 365 38.49 -27.55 -28.42
CA ARG A 365 39.93 -27.83 -28.35
C ARG A 365 40.22 -29.27 -27.94
N THR A 366 39.29 -29.94 -27.26
CA THR A 366 39.51 -31.27 -26.69
C THR A 366 38.91 -32.37 -27.55
N ASP A 367 37.74 -32.14 -28.17
CA ASP A 367 37.08 -33.19 -28.97
C ASP A 367 36.07 -32.63 -29.99
N ARG A 368 36.41 -32.72 -31.29
CA ARG A 368 35.62 -32.11 -32.39
C ARG A 368 34.43 -32.97 -32.87
N GLY A 369 34.24 -34.17 -32.33
CA GLY A 369 33.22 -35.13 -32.80
C GLY A 369 32.12 -35.51 -31.79
N SER A 370 32.18 -35.03 -30.55
CA SER A 370 31.30 -35.53 -29.49
C SER A 370 29.87 -34.97 -29.58
N GLN A 371 28.89 -35.78 -29.14
CA GLN A 371 27.49 -35.35 -29.03
C GLN A 371 27.33 -34.12 -28.12
N THR A 372 28.20 -33.96 -27.11
CA THR A 372 28.20 -32.80 -26.21
C THR A 372 28.66 -31.53 -26.92
N ALA A 373 29.65 -31.60 -27.82
CA ALA A 373 30.04 -30.47 -28.66
C ALA A 373 28.92 -30.05 -29.62
N PHE A 374 28.18 -31.01 -30.19
CA PHE A 374 26.99 -30.75 -31.01
C PHE A 374 25.84 -30.13 -30.19
N LEU A 375 25.56 -30.62 -28.98
CA LEU A 375 24.56 -30.06 -28.09
C LEU A 375 24.95 -28.64 -27.64
N LEU A 376 26.22 -28.37 -27.32
CA LEU A 376 26.71 -27.03 -26.98
C LEU A 376 26.65 -26.07 -28.17
N ALA A 377 27.03 -26.53 -29.36
CA ALA A 377 26.93 -25.74 -30.59
C ALA A 377 25.47 -25.46 -30.98
N SER A 378 24.56 -26.43 -30.81
CA SER A 378 23.13 -26.26 -31.06
C SER A 378 22.45 -25.39 -30.00
N ALA A 379 22.86 -25.46 -28.73
CA ALA A 379 22.42 -24.57 -27.65
C ALA A 379 22.89 -23.12 -27.85
N GLY A 380 24.07 -22.93 -28.45
CA GLY A 380 24.56 -21.64 -28.93
C GLY A 380 23.70 -21.08 -30.07
N ARG A 381 23.37 -21.90 -31.08
CA ARG A 381 22.52 -21.50 -32.22
C ARG A 381 21.05 -21.25 -31.83
N ARG A 382 20.52 -22.01 -30.86
CA ARG A 382 19.17 -21.79 -30.27
C ARG A 382 19.17 -20.71 -29.18
N GLY A 383 20.25 -19.95 -29.04
CA GLY A 383 20.49 -19.03 -27.94
C GLY A 383 19.37 -18.01 -27.73
N ALA A 384 18.73 -17.53 -28.79
CA ALA A 384 17.65 -16.57 -28.70
C ALA A 384 16.34 -17.12 -28.12
N ALA A 385 16.02 -18.42 -28.30
CA ALA A 385 14.82 -19.01 -27.70
C ALA A 385 15.03 -19.23 -26.20
N ILE A 386 16.20 -19.78 -25.83
CA ILE A 386 16.59 -20.00 -24.43
C ILE A 386 16.68 -18.67 -23.67
N ASN A 387 17.24 -17.63 -24.29
CA ASN A 387 17.32 -16.30 -23.66
C ASN A 387 15.93 -15.72 -23.35
N ARG A 388 14.92 -15.92 -24.22
CA ARG A 388 13.57 -15.41 -23.96
C ARG A 388 12.90 -16.14 -22.79
N GLY A 389 13.03 -17.47 -22.74
CA GLY A 389 12.55 -18.25 -21.60
C GLY A 389 13.25 -17.87 -20.31
N LEU A 390 14.58 -17.69 -20.35
CA LEU A 390 15.37 -17.26 -19.19
C LEU A 390 14.96 -15.89 -18.67
N VAL A 391 14.62 -14.93 -19.55
CA VAL A 391 14.10 -13.62 -19.14
C VAL A 391 12.78 -13.75 -18.38
N VAL A 392 11.82 -14.54 -18.91
CA VAL A 392 10.51 -14.71 -18.27
C VAL A 392 10.64 -15.44 -16.94
N VAL A 393 11.41 -16.55 -16.89
CA VAL A 393 11.64 -17.30 -15.65
C VAL A 393 12.39 -16.44 -14.62
N GLY A 394 13.41 -15.68 -15.05
CA GLY A 394 14.16 -14.78 -14.17
C GLY A 394 13.29 -13.67 -13.58
N LEU A 395 12.45 -13.03 -14.40
CA LEU A 395 11.49 -12.03 -13.92
C LEU A 395 10.43 -12.63 -12.99
N LEU A 396 9.95 -13.84 -13.28
CA LEU A 396 8.95 -14.52 -12.47
C LEU A 396 9.51 -14.92 -11.10
N LEU A 397 10.74 -15.44 -11.05
CA LEU A 397 11.44 -15.71 -9.79
C LEU A 397 11.70 -14.42 -9.00
N ALA A 398 12.16 -13.36 -9.68
CA ALA A 398 12.40 -12.07 -9.03
C ALA A 398 11.12 -11.49 -8.43
N PHE A 399 10.01 -11.55 -9.17
CA PHE A 399 8.70 -11.13 -8.69
C PHE A 399 8.22 -11.96 -7.50
N GLY A 400 8.34 -13.29 -7.57
CA GLY A 400 7.96 -14.20 -6.47
C GLY A 400 8.75 -13.95 -5.19
N VAL A 401 10.07 -13.80 -5.29
CA VAL A 401 10.94 -13.48 -4.15
C VAL A 401 10.58 -12.10 -3.58
N SER A 402 10.33 -11.11 -4.43
CA SER A 402 9.92 -9.79 -3.96
C SER A 402 8.59 -9.81 -3.22
N LEU A 403 7.61 -10.54 -3.73
CA LEU A 403 6.30 -10.66 -3.10
C LEU A 403 6.41 -11.34 -1.74
N ALA A 404 7.24 -12.38 -1.64
CA ALA A 404 7.49 -13.08 -0.38
C ALA A 404 8.17 -12.19 0.66
N VAL A 405 9.25 -11.48 0.28
CA VAL A 405 9.94 -10.53 1.17
C VAL A 405 9.01 -9.39 1.58
N PHE A 406 8.23 -8.86 0.63
CA PHE A 406 7.26 -7.82 0.90
C PHE A 406 6.20 -8.28 1.90
N SER A 407 5.57 -9.43 1.68
CA SER A 407 4.56 -9.99 2.58
C SER A 407 5.14 -10.19 3.98
N ALA A 408 6.30 -10.83 4.09
CA ALA A 408 6.94 -11.08 5.39
C ALA A 408 7.26 -9.77 6.14
N THR A 409 7.72 -8.73 5.43
CA THR A 409 8.05 -7.44 6.03
C THR A 409 6.80 -6.67 6.43
N TYR A 410 5.75 -6.72 5.61
CA TYR A 410 4.46 -6.08 5.90
C TYR A 410 3.79 -6.72 7.12
N ASP A 411 3.72 -8.05 7.17
CA ASP A 411 3.13 -8.78 8.29
C ASP A 411 3.89 -8.51 9.60
N GLN A 412 5.23 -8.47 9.53
CA GLN A 412 6.06 -8.09 10.66
C GLN A 412 5.77 -6.66 11.14
N GLN A 413 5.66 -5.70 10.21
CA GLN A 413 5.39 -4.31 10.57
C GLN A 413 3.98 -4.14 11.16
N ALA A 414 2.98 -4.80 10.59
CA ALA A 414 1.61 -4.78 11.09
C ALA A 414 1.53 -5.37 12.52
N GLN A 415 2.31 -6.40 12.82
CA GLN A 415 2.38 -6.97 14.16
C GLN A 415 3.03 -6.02 15.17
N VAL A 416 4.12 -5.32 14.79
CA VAL A 416 4.75 -4.32 15.64
C VAL A 416 3.81 -3.14 15.90
N ASP A 417 3.13 -2.65 14.87
CA ASP A 417 2.18 -1.55 14.99
C ASP A 417 0.99 -1.91 15.90
N ALA A 418 0.45 -3.13 15.74
CA ALA A 418 -0.59 -3.64 16.63
C ALA A 418 -0.12 -3.72 18.09
N GLN A 419 1.11 -4.17 18.34
CA GLN A 419 1.68 -4.23 19.70
C GLN A 419 1.90 -2.84 20.31
N LEU A 420 2.33 -1.86 19.51
CA LEU A 420 2.55 -0.50 20.00
C LEU A 420 1.23 0.26 20.22
N THR A 421 0.20 -0.05 19.44
CA THR A 421 -1.11 0.63 19.53
C THR A 421 -2.00 0.01 20.61
N LEU A 422 -2.10 -1.32 20.66
CA LEU A 422 -2.99 -2.04 21.57
C LEU A 422 -2.28 -2.47 22.88
N GLY A 423 -0.95 -2.48 22.89
CA GLY A 423 -0.16 -3.08 23.96
C GLY A 423 -0.05 -4.60 23.83
N ALA A 424 0.41 -5.24 24.90
CA ALA A 424 0.46 -6.70 25.01
C ALA A 424 -0.76 -7.22 25.78
N ASP A 425 -1.19 -8.47 25.51
CA ASP A 425 -2.27 -9.12 26.27
C ASP A 425 -1.97 -9.17 27.78
N VAL A 426 -0.70 -9.34 28.14
CA VAL A 426 -0.19 -9.28 29.52
C VAL A 426 1.13 -8.52 29.54
N THR A 427 1.19 -7.44 30.31
CA THR A 427 2.41 -6.66 30.52
C THR A 427 3.10 -7.06 31.82
N VAL A 428 4.38 -7.41 31.77
CA VAL A 428 5.19 -7.71 32.96
C VAL A 428 6.16 -6.56 33.20
N ALA A 429 5.95 -5.81 34.27
CA ALA A 429 6.88 -4.78 34.72
C ALA A 429 7.83 -5.35 35.76
N ALA A 430 9.13 -5.10 35.58
CA ALA A 430 10.16 -5.50 36.54
C ALA A 430 11.18 -4.37 36.72
N PRO A 431 11.76 -4.19 37.92
CA PRO A 431 12.80 -3.19 38.14
C PRO A 431 13.98 -3.37 37.16
N PRO A 432 14.64 -2.29 36.68
CA PRO A 432 15.71 -2.38 35.67
C PRO A 432 16.85 -3.35 36.05
N GLY A 433 17.13 -3.51 37.34
CA GLY A 433 18.15 -4.42 37.85
C GLY A 433 17.79 -5.91 37.75
N THR A 434 16.52 -6.27 37.61
CA THR A 434 16.07 -7.67 37.53
C THR A 434 15.87 -8.14 36.09
N THR A 435 15.55 -7.24 35.16
CA THR A 435 15.44 -7.54 33.73
C THR A 435 16.75 -8.06 33.14
N ALA A 436 17.86 -7.36 33.38
CA ALA A 436 19.18 -7.75 32.86
C ALA A 436 19.77 -8.98 33.58
N LYS A 437 19.56 -9.12 34.90
CA LYS A 437 20.14 -10.23 35.68
C LYS A 437 19.40 -11.56 35.49
N ALA A 438 18.09 -11.53 35.25
CA ALA A 438 17.26 -12.74 35.20
C ALA A 438 16.90 -13.19 33.77
N ASN A 439 17.36 -12.47 32.74
CA ASN A 439 16.94 -12.65 31.34
C ASN A 439 15.41 -12.81 31.22
N LEU A 440 14.71 -11.83 31.78
CA LEU A 440 13.26 -11.87 32.01
C LEU A 440 12.45 -12.12 30.72
N PRO A 441 12.80 -11.55 29.54
CA PRO A 441 12.10 -11.84 28.29
C PRO A 441 12.15 -13.33 27.89
N ALA A 442 13.29 -14.00 28.11
CA ALA A 442 13.43 -15.43 27.79
C ALA A 442 12.66 -16.32 28.77
N LYS A 443 12.59 -15.95 30.04
CA LYS A 443 11.79 -16.68 31.04
C LYS A 443 10.29 -16.55 30.77
N VAL A 444 9.83 -15.37 30.39
CA VAL A 444 8.43 -15.16 30.02
C VAL A 444 8.09 -15.92 28.73
N ALA A 445 9.00 -15.94 27.75
CA ALA A 445 8.83 -16.72 26.52
C ALA A 445 8.74 -18.24 26.75
N ALA A 446 9.33 -18.74 27.84
CA ALA A 446 9.28 -20.16 28.20
C ALA A 446 8.00 -20.57 28.94
N VAL A 447 7.13 -19.63 29.31
CA VAL A 447 5.85 -19.94 29.98
C VAL A 447 4.90 -20.62 28.98
N PRO A 448 4.28 -21.76 29.34
CA PRO A 448 3.32 -22.42 28.46
C PRO A 448 2.18 -21.48 28.05
N GLY A 449 1.92 -21.39 26.74
CA GLY A 449 0.90 -20.50 26.18
C GLY A 449 1.43 -19.15 25.70
N VAL A 450 2.68 -18.78 26.00
CA VAL A 450 3.32 -17.58 25.44
C VAL A 450 3.91 -17.92 24.07
N THR A 451 3.46 -17.20 23.04
CA THR A 451 3.91 -17.41 21.64
C THR A 451 5.06 -16.48 21.24
N ALA A 452 5.12 -15.28 21.81
CA ALA A 452 6.16 -14.29 21.57
C ALA A 452 6.32 -13.34 22.77
N THR A 453 7.52 -12.77 22.93
CA THR A 453 7.78 -11.70 23.89
C THR A 453 8.50 -10.55 23.20
N SER A 454 8.08 -9.31 23.49
CA SER A 454 8.76 -8.09 23.08
C SER A 454 9.18 -7.31 24.33
N ALA A 455 10.45 -6.94 24.40
CA ALA A 455 10.95 -6.09 25.46
C ALA A 455 10.80 -4.62 25.02
N LEU A 456 10.06 -3.85 25.80
CA LEU A 456 9.93 -2.41 25.61
C LEU A 456 10.63 -1.70 26.77
N ASP A 457 11.52 -0.76 26.45
CA ASP A 457 12.14 0.12 27.42
C ASP A 457 11.50 1.51 27.31
N HIS A 458 11.13 2.08 28.45
CA HIS A 458 10.49 3.40 28.56
C HIS A 458 11.48 4.47 29.05
N SER A 459 12.79 4.21 28.95
CA SER A 459 13.87 5.07 29.45
C SER A 459 14.13 6.32 28.62
#